data_AF-A0A933GAD9-F1
#
_entry.id   AF-A0A933GAD9-F1
#
_cell.length_a   1.000
_cell.length_b   1.000
_cell.length_c   1.000
_cell.angle_alpha   90.00
_cell.angle_beta   90.00
_cell.angle_gamma   90.00
#
_symmetry.space_group_name_H-M   'P 1'
#
loop_
_entity.id
_entity.type
_entity.pdbx_description
1 polymer ?
#
loop_
_entity_poly.entity_id
_entity_poly.type
_entity_poly.pdbx_seq_one_letter_code
_entity_poly.pdbx_strand_id
1 'polypeptide(L)'
;MNRTPWLLSVLLAGVVCSVPAVRAETVDLKLRTISDERDFGSEESYLHRTMPQHFFMQRDNPESSNARDFERIVEKEPKYAGKKPFKGVAKLGSQQYPFVLDSTNLKTRGYDRLYFDRNHNGDLTDEPPIKAVSDSSRYSSDSYRSREFPRQTLEIDSDGVKHECAFSLSVYSHIGNDRASEYAVDDYVSASLHTVIYREGSITVDGKPHRIVLLDYNSNGRFNDLFEVDEAVKTSRDEIYPSTGDMVLVDPVARKHEYGGYGAADSQSRQYLSKLLVVDGRYYTITTTAPGDKLTLEPAKLPLGALVNANGPYRAVVYGKQGMVKLTGEANKPVPIPAGEWRLLEYQIDLTDKPAVKPADKAATQPAAPPTASAPAPKKKSLAERLARILGTDDGAPSFSSIIDRGPRYTLVAARATSKAKAVTVAEGKTETLPFGPPYRPVVSVSWVGDESKEAHLELKLVGAAGEICNNLMVKGDRPAAPTFRILGKTGELVRKGKFEFG
;
A
#
# COMPACT_ATOMS: atom_id res chain seq x y z
N MET A 1 36.61 71.80 11.62
CA MET A 1 36.31 70.42 11.20
C MET A 1 35.07 69.96 11.96
N ASN A 2 33.88 70.13 11.36
CA ASN A 2 32.61 69.71 11.95
C ASN A 2 32.08 68.51 11.14
N ARG A 3 31.80 67.38 11.80
CA ARG A 3 31.15 66.21 11.20
C ARG A 3 29.82 65.95 11.90
N THR A 4 28.75 66.16 11.16
CA THR A 4 27.36 65.81 11.47
C THR A 4 27.11 64.34 11.11
N PRO A 5 26.42 63.52 11.94
CA PRO A 5 25.94 62.22 11.51
C PRO A 5 24.54 62.33 10.92
N TRP A 6 24.35 61.76 9.72
CA TRP A 6 23.04 61.55 9.10
C TRP A 6 22.40 60.29 9.69
N LEU A 7 21.26 60.45 10.36
CA LEU A 7 20.35 59.38 10.75
C LEU A 7 19.38 59.12 9.58
N LEU A 8 19.54 57.98 8.91
CA LEU A 8 18.61 57.51 7.89
C LEU A 8 17.52 56.69 8.57
N SER A 9 16.36 57.30 8.83
CA SER A 9 15.16 56.61 9.30
C SER A 9 14.48 55.90 8.13
N VAL A 10 14.59 54.58 8.05
CA VAL A 10 13.83 53.75 7.11
C VAL A 10 12.44 53.51 7.68
N LEU A 11 11.44 54.17 7.11
CA LEU A 11 10.02 53.88 7.32
C LEU A 11 9.69 52.54 6.62
N LEU A 12 9.59 51.45 7.39
CA LEU A 12 8.92 50.23 6.93
C LEU A 12 7.41 50.51 6.85
N ALA A 13 6.90 50.80 5.65
CA ALA A 13 5.48 50.74 5.38
C ALA A 13 5.04 49.27 5.45
N GLY A 14 4.49 48.87 6.61
CA GLY A 14 3.88 47.55 6.79
C GLY A 14 2.62 47.43 5.94
N VAL A 15 2.74 46.84 4.76
CA VAL A 15 1.58 46.33 4.01
C VAL A 15 1.00 45.19 4.84
N VAL A 16 -0.04 45.49 5.61
CA VAL A 16 -0.86 44.47 6.27
C VAL A 16 -1.69 43.82 5.16
N CYS A 17 -1.12 42.80 4.51
CA CYS A 17 -1.89 41.89 3.69
C CYS A 17 -2.86 41.15 4.62
N SER A 18 -4.11 41.59 4.66
CA SER A 18 -5.19 40.85 5.30
C SER A 18 -5.34 39.51 4.59
N VAL A 19 -4.78 38.46 5.19
CA VAL A 19 -5.02 37.09 4.73
C VAL A 19 -6.53 36.84 4.90
N PRO A 20 -7.28 36.52 3.84
CA PRO A 20 -8.71 36.29 3.95
C PRO A 20 -8.98 35.20 4.98
N ALA A 21 -9.98 35.42 5.83
CA ALA A 21 -10.38 34.45 6.84
C ALA A 21 -10.79 33.14 6.13
N VAL A 22 -10.03 32.08 6.38
CA VAL A 22 -10.30 30.75 5.83
C VAL A 22 -11.59 30.23 6.47
N ARG A 23 -12.58 29.84 5.66
CA ARG A 23 -13.88 29.34 6.11
C ARG A 23 -13.97 27.84 5.86
N ALA A 24 -14.86 27.18 6.59
CA ALA A 24 -15.25 25.82 6.27
C ALA A 24 -15.88 25.80 4.86
N GLU A 25 -15.48 24.83 4.05
CA GLU A 25 -16.03 24.63 2.71
C GLU A 25 -16.60 23.22 2.60
N THR A 26 -17.80 23.12 2.01
CA THR A 26 -18.46 21.84 1.73
C THR A 26 -18.69 21.74 0.24
N VAL A 27 -18.37 20.58 -0.33
CA VAL A 27 -18.52 20.28 -1.75
C VAL A 27 -19.37 19.02 -1.92
N ASP A 28 -20.22 19.03 -2.95
CA ASP A 28 -20.89 17.83 -3.43
C ASP A 28 -19.95 17.05 -4.36
N LEU A 29 -19.77 15.76 -4.08
CA LEU A 29 -18.93 14.87 -4.85
C LEU A 29 -19.76 13.94 -5.73
N LYS A 30 -19.36 13.82 -6.99
CA LYS A 30 -20.04 13.00 -7.99
C LYS A 30 -19.56 11.56 -7.90
N LEU A 31 -20.49 10.61 -7.93
CA LEU A 31 -20.18 9.19 -8.10
C LEU A 31 -19.60 8.96 -9.48
N ARG A 32 -18.52 8.20 -9.53
CA ARG A 32 -17.86 7.75 -10.74
C ARG A 32 -17.61 6.25 -10.63
N THR A 33 -17.50 5.61 -11.78
CA THR A 33 -17.18 4.18 -11.87
C THR A 33 -15.82 4.03 -12.51
N ILE A 34 -15.00 3.16 -11.96
CA ILE A 34 -13.71 2.78 -12.49
C ILE A 34 -13.95 1.93 -13.74
N SER A 35 -13.15 2.11 -14.79
CA SER A 35 -13.23 1.29 -15.99
C SER A 35 -12.90 -0.19 -15.67
N ASP A 36 -13.46 -1.12 -16.44
CA ASP A 36 -13.15 -2.55 -16.28
C ASP A 36 -11.72 -2.87 -16.77
N GLU A 37 -11.15 -2.01 -17.61
CA GLU A 37 -9.79 -2.14 -18.12
C GLU A 37 -8.77 -1.77 -17.04
N ARG A 38 -8.20 -2.79 -16.40
CA ARG A 38 -7.04 -2.64 -15.52
C ARG A 38 -5.78 -2.35 -16.33
N ASP A 39 -5.70 -1.15 -16.91
CA ASP A 39 -4.45 -0.64 -17.45
C ASP A 39 -3.65 0.01 -16.32
N PHE A 40 -2.69 -0.73 -15.77
CA PHE A 40 -1.77 -0.22 -14.74
C PHE A 40 -0.84 0.88 -15.25
N GLY A 41 -0.76 1.08 -16.57
CA GLY A 41 -0.08 2.21 -17.20
C GLY A 41 -0.98 3.42 -17.44
N SER A 42 -2.28 3.31 -17.17
CA SER A 42 -3.23 4.40 -17.38
C SER A 42 -3.06 5.51 -16.36
N GLU A 43 -3.54 6.68 -16.77
CA GLU A 43 -3.70 7.87 -15.94
C GLU A 43 -4.55 7.63 -14.69
N GLU A 44 -5.42 6.60 -14.72
CA GLU A 44 -6.36 6.25 -13.66
C GLU A 44 -5.95 5.02 -12.86
N SER A 45 -4.75 4.47 -13.10
CA SER A 45 -4.24 3.27 -12.41
C SER A 45 -4.25 3.39 -10.88
N TYR A 46 -4.19 4.61 -10.34
CA TYR A 46 -4.28 4.87 -8.91
C TYR A 46 -5.66 4.58 -8.30
N LEU A 47 -6.74 4.64 -9.10
CA LEU A 47 -8.10 4.33 -8.69
C LEU A 47 -8.28 2.84 -8.41
N HIS A 48 -7.57 1.98 -9.14
CA HIS A 48 -7.62 0.52 -8.94
C HIS A 48 -6.87 0.03 -7.70
N ARG A 49 -6.17 0.91 -6.99
CA ARG A 49 -5.35 0.57 -5.82
C ARG A 49 -6.19 0.67 -4.56
N THR A 50 -7.29 -0.07 -4.49
CA THR A 50 -8.12 -0.27 -3.30
C THR A 50 -7.80 -1.63 -2.69
N MET A 51 -8.15 -1.81 -1.42
CA MET A 51 -8.13 -3.10 -0.74
C MET A 51 -9.48 -3.80 -0.96
N PRO A 52 -9.48 -5.07 -1.40
CA PRO A 52 -10.71 -5.83 -1.49
C PRO A 52 -11.20 -6.25 -0.12
N GLN A 53 -12.50 -6.54 -0.03
CA GLN A 53 -12.97 -7.49 0.95
C GLN A 53 -12.48 -8.88 0.55
N HIS A 54 -11.65 -9.48 1.41
CA HIS A 54 -11.02 -10.77 1.15
C HIS A 54 -11.72 -11.89 1.90
N PHE A 55 -12.14 -12.91 1.17
CA PHE A 55 -12.79 -14.10 1.69
C PHE A 55 -11.91 -15.30 1.45
N PHE A 56 -11.71 -16.14 2.46
CA PHE A 56 -10.81 -17.29 2.37
C PHE A 56 -11.43 -18.51 3.03
N MET A 57 -11.22 -19.68 2.42
CA MET A 57 -11.62 -20.97 2.97
C MET A 57 -10.58 -22.02 2.58
N GLN A 58 -10.04 -22.72 3.58
CA GLN A 58 -9.41 -24.01 3.38
C GLN A 58 -10.49 -25.07 3.28
N ARG A 59 -10.45 -25.92 2.26
CA ARG A 59 -11.56 -26.86 1.98
C ARG A 59 -11.77 -27.91 3.07
N ASP A 60 -10.75 -28.22 3.85
CA ASP A 60 -10.82 -29.19 4.95
C ASP A 60 -11.09 -28.52 6.31
N ASN A 61 -11.18 -27.18 6.34
CA ASN A 61 -11.61 -26.41 7.50
C ASN A 61 -12.75 -25.45 7.11
N PRO A 62 -13.98 -25.97 6.96
CA PRO A 62 -15.13 -25.17 6.54
C PRO A 62 -15.61 -24.18 7.62
N GLU A 63 -15.15 -24.29 8.87
CA GLU A 63 -15.51 -23.41 9.99
C GLU A 63 -14.84 -22.02 9.94
N SER A 64 -14.81 -21.40 8.77
CA SER A 64 -14.43 -20.00 8.66
C SER A 64 -15.50 -19.10 9.30
N SER A 65 -15.12 -17.93 9.81
CA SER A 65 -16.07 -16.92 10.32
C SER A 65 -17.17 -16.57 9.30
N ASN A 66 -16.81 -16.63 8.01
CA ASN A 66 -17.72 -16.36 6.90
C ASN A 66 -18.88 -17.37 6.82
N ALA A 67 -18.64 -18.65 7.18
CA ALA A 67 -19.68 -19.68 7.14
C ALA A 67 -20.75 -19.44 8.21
N ARG A 68 -20.35 -19.03 9.42
CA ARG A 68 -21.28 -18.74 10.53
C ARG A 68 -22.15 -17.52 10.24
N ASP A 69 -21.56 -16.47 9.67
CA ASP A 69 -22.33 -15.29 9.23
C ASP A 69 -23.29 -15.66 8.10
N PHE A 70 -22.85 -16.49 7.14
CA PHE A 70 -23.70 -16.94 6.04
C PHE A 70 -24.93 -17.71 6.52
N GLU A 71 -24.74 -18.70 7.39
CA GLU A 71 -25.82 -19.53 7.96
C GLU A 71 -26.84 -18.71 8.77
N ARG A 72 -26.41 -17.58 9.36
CA ARG A 72 -27.31 -16.68 10.08
C ARG A 72 -28.24 -15.91 9.14
N ILE A 73 -27.79 -15.57 7.94
CA ILE A 73 -28.48 -14.63 7.03
C ILE A 73 -29.31 -15.38 5.99
N VAL A 74 -28.80 -16.49 5.47
CA VAL A 74 -29.45 -17.21 4.37
C VAL A 74 -30.58 -18.09 4.88
N GLU A 75 -31.78 -17.85 4.34
CA GLU A 75 -32.99 -18.62 4.64
C GLU A 75 -33.21 -19.75 3.62
N LYS A 76 -32.83 -19.54 2.36
CA LYS A 76 -33.02 -20.53 1.28
C LYS A 76 -31.82 -20.58 0.34
N GLU A 77 -31.42 -21.82 0.02
CA GLU A 77 -30.30 -22.11 -0.87
C GLU A 77 -30.78 -22.84 -2.14
N PRO A 78 -30.22 -22.53 -3.32
CA PRO A 78 -30.52 -23.27 -4.53
C PRO A 78 -29.81 -24.63 -4.52
N LYS A 79 -30.23 -25.52 -5.41
CA LYS A 79 -29.48 -26.75 -5.65
C LYS A 79 -28.19 -26.43 -6.40
N TYR A 80 -27.06 -26.47 -5.69
CA TYR A 80 -25.74 -26.27 -6.27
C TYR A 80 -25.33 -27.38 -7.24
N ALA A 81 -24.54 -27.03 -8.25
CA ALA A 81 -23.97 -28.00 -9.19
C ALA A 81 -22.75 -28.72 -8.59
N GLY A 82 -21.94 -28.00 -7.81
CA GLY A 82 -20.76 -28.52 -7.13
C GLY A 82 -21.07 -29.12 -5.76
N LYS A 83 -20.27 -30.09 -5.33
CA LYS A 83 -20.38 -30.71 -3.99
C LYS A 83 -19.83 -29.85 -2.85
N LYS A 84 -18.96 -28.88 -3.16
CA LYS A 84 -18.28 -28.02 -2.18
C LYS A 84 -18.35 -26.56 -2.64
N PRO A 85 -19.54 -25.92 -2.59
CA PRO A 85 -19.67 -24.49 -2.85
C PRO A 85 -18.84 -23.69 -1.83
N PHE A 86 -18.35 -22.52 -2.22
CA PHE A 86 -17.72 -21.58 -1.31
C PHE A 86 -18.73 -20.51 -0.92
N LYS A 87 -18.97 -20.35 0.39
CA LYS A 87 -19.98 -19.45 0.95
C LYS A 87 -19.30 -18.28 1.63
N GLY A 88 -19.83 -17.07 1.45
CA GLY A 88 -19.29 -15.86 2.07
C GLY A 88 -20.34 -14.78 2.27
N VAL A 89 -20.00 -13.75 3.03
CA VAL A 89 -20.88 -12.61 3.30
C VAL A 89 -20.12 -11.32 3.05
N ALA A 90 -20.49 -10.58 2.01
CA ALA A 90 -19.93 -9.27 1.72
C ALA A 90 -20.61 -8.21 2.58
N LYS A 91 -19.86 -7.21 3.05
CA LYS A 91 -20.41 -6.03 3.72
C LYS A 91 -20.50 -4.90 2.71
N LEU A 92 -21.70 -4.45 2.36
CA LEU A 92 -21.89 -3.31 1.46
C LEU A 92 -22.83 -2.31 2.13
N GLY A 93 -22.38 -1.07 2.27
CA GLY A 93 -23.02 -0.06 3.10
C GLY A 93 -23.12 -0.53 4.56
N SER A 94 -24.32 -0.51 5.09
CA SER A 94 -24.67 -0.96 6.44
C SER A 94 -25.20 -2.40 6.47
N GLN A 95 -25.19 -3.09 5.32
CA GLN A 95 -25.86 -4.37 5.09
C GLN A 95 -24.88 -5.51 4.83
N GLN A 96 -25.38 -6.74 4.97
CA GLN A 96 -24.61 -7.98 4.80
C GLN A 96 -25.23 -8.81 3.66
N TYR A 97 -24.46 -9.06 2.61
CA TYR A 97 -24.91 -9.71 1.39
C TYR A 97 -24.31 -11.11 1.30
N PRO A 98 -25.09 -12.17 1.58
CA PRO A 98 -24.59 -13.53 1.41
C PRO A 98 -24.39 -13.84 -0.07
N PHE A 99 -23.34 -14.60 -0.35
CA PHE A 99 -23.03 -15.08 -1.69
C PHE A 99 -22.47 -16.49 -1.66
N VAL A 100 -22.66 -17.20 -2.78
CA VAL A 100 -22.11 -18.53 -3.00
C VAL A 100 -21.43 -18.61 -4.35
N LEU A 101 -20.17 -19.03 -4.31
CA LEU A 101 -19.43 -19.47 -5.49
C LEU A 101 -19.65 -20.96 -5.69
N ASP A 102 -20.20 -21.31 -6.85
CA ASP A 102 -20.49 -22.68 -7.26
C ASP A 102 -19.72 -23.03 -8.54
N SER A 103 -19.61 -24.32 -8.81
CA SER A 103 -18.89 -24.84 -9.96
C SER A 103 -19.64 -25.96 -10.68
N THR A 104 -19.77 -25.84 -11.99
CA THR A 104 -20.25 -26.94 -12.85
C THR A 104 -19.21 -28.04 -13.03
N ASN A 105 -17.93 -27.69 -12.96
CA ASN A 105 -16.81 -28.63 -12.99
C ASN A 105 -15.58 -27.96 -12.37
N LEU A 106 -15.33 -28.23 -11.09
CA LEU A 106 -14.31 -27.51 -10.35
C LEU A 106 -12.91 -27.69 -10.94
N LYS A 107 -12.58 -28.91 -11.39
CA LYS A 107 -11.27 -29.26 -11.95
C LYS A 107 -10.96 -28.50 -13.24
N THR A 108 -11.92 -28.39 -14.15
CA THR A 108 -11.69 -27.78 -15.47
C THR A 108 -12.11 -26.32 -15.55
N ARG A 109 -13.14 -25.92 -14.79
CA ARG A 109 -13.74 -24.59 -14.89
C ARG A 109 -13.51 -23.72 -13.66
N GLY A 110 -13.04 -24.25 -12.53
CA GLY A 110 -13.06 -23.48 -11.28
C GLY A 110 -14.49 -23.09 -10.89
N TYR A 111 -14.63 -22.07 -10.03
CA TYR A 111 -15.92 -21.52 -9.64
C TYR A 111 -16.49 -20.62 -10.75
N ASP A 112 -17.36 -21.18 -11.60
CA ASP A 112 -17.90 -20.51 -12.80
C ASP A 112 -19.30 -19.89 -12.59
N ARG A 113 -19.83 -19.96 -11.36
CA ARG A 113 -21.15 -19.41 -10.98
C ARG A 113 -21.08 -18.66 -9.65
N LEU A 114 -21.77 -17.53 -9.59
CA LEU A 114 -21.95 -16.70 -8.40
C LEU A 114 -23.45 -16.55 -8.14
N TYR A 115 -23.92 -17.05 -7.01
CA TYR A 115 -25.20 -16.69 -6.40
C TYR A 115 -24.93 -15.54 -5.45
N PHE A 116 -25.70 -14.46 -5.53
CA PHE A 116 -25.50 -13.28 -4.70
C PHE A 116 -26.88 -12.74 -4.36
N ASP A 117 -27.18 -12.53 -3.09
CA ASP A 117 -28.46 -12.02 -2.59
C ASP A 117 -28.57 -10.51 -2.87
N ARG A 118 -28.88 -10.11 -4.10
CA ARG A 118 -28.84 -8.70 -4.52
C ARG A 118 -29.99 -7.88 -3.94
N ASN A 119 -31.08 -8.53 -3.54
CA ASN A 119 -32.25 -7.90 -2.95
C ASN A 119 -32.25 -7.94 -1.41
N HIS A 120 -31.23 -8.56 -0.79
CA HIS A 120 -30.99 -8.62 0.65
C HIS A 120 -32.17 -9.25 1.42
N ASN A 121 -32.71 -10.35 0.89
CA ASN A 121 -33.83 -11.07 1.49
C ASN A 121 -33.47 -12.47 2.05
N GLY A 122 -32.20 -12.89 1.93
CA GLY A 122 -31.73 -14.19 2.39
C GLY A 122 -32.15 -15.39 1.52
N ASP A 123 -32.82 -15.18 0.39
CA ASP A 123 -33.25 -16.21 -0.55
C ASP A 123 -32.32 -16.23 -1.76
N LEU A 124 -31.40 -17.20 -1.84
CA LEU A 124 -30.49 -17.33 -2.99
C LEU A 124 -31.14 -18.07 -4.18
N THR A 125 -32.44 -18.35 -4.14
CA THR A 125 -33.16 -19.12 -5.18
C THR A 125 -34.00 -18.27 -6.13
N ASP A 126 -34.31 -17.04 -5.75
CA ASP A 126 -35.16 -16.12 -6.52
C ASP A 126 -34.39 -15.37 -7.62
N GLU A 127 -33.06 -15.39 -7.56
CA GLU A 127 -32.17 -14.78 -8.55
C GLU A 127 -31.35 -15.81 -9.34
N PRO A 128 -31.20 -15.64 -10.67
CA PRO A 128 -30.38 -16.55 -11.47
C PRO A 128 -28.89 -16.37 -11.15
N PRO A 129 -28.09 -17.45 -11.18
CA PRO A 129 -26.66 -17.36 -10.93
C PRO A 129 -25.96 -16.52 -12.00
N ILE A 130 -25.09 -15.62 -11.56
CA ILE A 130 -24.19 -14.83 -12.40
C ILE A 130 -23.08 -15.75 -12.90
N LYS A 131 -22.85 -15.78 -14.21
CA LYS A 131 -21.81 -16.61 -14.82
C LYS A 131 -20.48 -15.85 -14.85
N ALA A 132 -19.39 -16.57 -14.61
CA ALA A 132 -18.05 -16.01 -14.78
C ALA A 132 -17.77 -15.63 -16.25
N VAL A 133 -16.90 -14.64 -16.46
CA VAL A 133 -16.45 -14.20 -17.79
C VAL A 133 -15.58 -15.31 -18.41
N SER A 134 -15.90 -15.70 -19.65
CA SER A 134 -15.39 -16.92 -20.31
C SER A 134 -13.86 -16.97 -20.49
N ASP A 135 -13.20 -15.81 -20.61
CA ASP A 135 -11.75 -15.71 -20.89
C ASP A 135 -10.91 -15.23 -19.69
N SER A 136 -11.45 -15.30 -18.47
CA SER A 136 -10.80 -14.75 -17.27
C SER A 136 -9.69 -15.62 -16.65
N SER A 137 -9.32 -16.78 -17.22
CA SER A 137 -8.22 -17.59 -16.68
C SER A 137 -6.85 -16.96 -16.99
N ARG A 138 -6.41 -16.03 -16.14
CA ARG A 138 -5.09 -15.38 -16.27
C ARG A 138 -3.92 -16.29 -15.90
N TYR A 139 -4.17 -17.38 -15.17
CA TYR A 139 -3.15 -18.33 -14.70
C TYR A 139 -3.70 -19.75 -14.73
N SER A 140 -3.15 -20.59 -15.59
CA SER A 140 -3.49 -22.01 -15.69
C SER A 140 -2.20 -22.81 -15.62
N SER A 141 -1.62 -22.94 -14.42
CA SER A 141 -0.97 -24.22 -14.13
C SER A 141 -2.07 -25.22 -13.79
N ASP A 142 -1.77 -26.52 -13.89
CA ASP A 142 -2.78 -27.58 -13.71
C ASP A 142 -3.57 -27.45 -12.39
N SER A 143 -2.99 -26.85 -11.34
CA SER A 143 -3.60 -26.74 -10.01
C SER A 143 -4.29 -25.41 -9.69
N TYR A 144 -4.15 -24.35 -10.50
CA TYR A 144 -4.75 -23.05 -10.20
C TYR A 144 -5.87 -22.68 -11.17
N ARG A 145 -6.99 -22.17 -10.64
CA ARG A 145 -8.10 -21.64 -11.44
C ARG A 145 -8.49 -20.26 -10.91
N SER A 146 -8.54 -19.30 -11.83
CA SER A 146 -9.01 -17.94 -11.56
C SER A 146 -10.24 -17.63 -12.41
N ARG A 147 -11.22 -16.95 -11.82
CA ARG A 147 -12.43 -16.47 -12.48
C ARG A 147 -12.76 -15.05 -12.04
N GLU A 148 -13.26 -14.27 -12.98
CA GLU A 148 -13.82 -12.94 -12.74
C GLU A 148 -15.31 -12.98 -13.10
N PHE A 149 -16.14 -12.32 -12.32
CA PHE A 149 -17.56 -12.15 -12.61
C PHE A 149 -17.81 -10.76 -13.20
N PRO A 150 -18.81 -10.60 -14.08
CA PRO A 150 -19.21 -9.30 -14.58
C PRO A 150 -19.48 -8.33 -13.44
N ARG A 151 -19.19 -7.04 -13.66
CA ARG A 151 -19.51 -5.97 -12.71
C ARG A 151 -20.99 -6.04 -12.31
N GLN A 152 -21.25 -5.93 -11.01
CA GLN A 152 -22.60 -5.82 -10.46
C GLN A 152 -22.82 -4.40 -9.96
N THR A 153 -24.07 -3.94 -10.04
CA THR A 153 -24.51 -2.64 -9.53
C THR A 153 -25.76 -2.85 -8.69
N LEU A 154 -25.74 -2.34 -7.46
CA LEU A 154 -26.81 -2.49 -6.47
C LEU A 154 -27.16 -1.13 -5.86
N GLU A 155 -28.40 -0.99 -5.40
CA GLU A 155 -28.77 0.05 -4.44
C GLU A 155 -28.46 -0.47 -3.03
N ILE A 156 -27.60 0.21 -2.30
CA ILE A 156 -27.20 -0.15 -0.92
C ILE A 156 -27.63 0.96 0.05
N ASP A 157 -27.80 0.61 1.32
CA ASP A 157 -28.07 1.57 2.40
C ASP A 157 -26.80 1.87 3.20
N SER A 158 -26.39 3.13 3.28
CA SER A 158 -25.33 3.60 4.18
C SER A 158 -25.89 4.62 5.16
N ASP A 159 -26.02 4.22 6.43
CA ASP A 159 -26.59 5.01 7.52
C ASP A 159 -27.99 5.58 7.21
N GLY A 160 -28.86 4.77 6.62
CA GLY A 160 -30.22 5.16 6.24
C GLY A 160 -30.31 5.93 4.92
N VAL A 161 -29.20 6.09 4.19
CA VAL A 161 -29.16 6.75 2.88
C VAL A 161 -28.88 5.74 1.78
N LYS A 162 -29.87 5.57 0.90
CA LYS A 162 -29.76 4.71 -0.26
C LYS A 162 -28.94 5.34 -1.38
N HIS A 163 -28.06 4.57 -1.98
CA HIS A 163 -27.25 5.02 -3.12
C HIS A 163 -26.71 3.82 -3.93
N GLU A 164 -26.26 4.11 -5.14
CA GLU A 164 -25.68 3.10 -6.02
C GLU A 164 -24.27 2.68 -5.56
N CYS A 165 -24.02 1.38 -5.57
CA CYS A 165 -22.71 0.77 -5.40
C CYS A 165 -22.43 -0.20 -6.56
N ALA A 166 -21.30 -0.03 -7.24
CA ALA A 166 -20.83 -0.97 -8.24
C ALA A 166 -19.58 -1.71 -7.74
N PHE A 167 -19.53 -3.01 -7.95
CA PHE A 167 -18.41 -3.87 -7.54
C PHE A 167 -18.09 -4.95 -8.56
N SER A 168 -16.89 -5.50 -8.44
CA SER A 168 -16.42 -6.69 -9.14
C SER A 168 -16.02 -7.75 -8.13
N LEU A 169 -16.29 -9.02 -8.45
CA LEU A 169 -15.87 -10.15 -7.65
C LEU A 169 -14.98 -11.05 -8.49
N SER A 170 -13.83 -11.42 -7.94
CA SER A 170 -12.95 -12.44 -8.50
C SER A 170 -12.73 -13.56 -7.51
N VAL A 171 -12.46 -14.75 -8.04
CA VAL A 171 -12.14 -15.93 -7.25
C VAL A 171 -10.91 -16.61 -7.81
N TYR A 172 -10.04 -16.97 -6.90
CA TYR A 172 -8.88 -17.79 -7.10
C TYR A 172 -9.03 -19.07 -6.30
N SER A 173 -8.73 -20.21 -6.92
CA SER A 173 -8.76 -21.50 -6.25
C SER A 173 -7.52 -22.31 -6.59
N HIS A 174 -6.94 -22.91 -5.55
CA HIS A 174 -5.96 -23.97 -5.67
C HIS A 174 -6.68 -25.30 -5.50
N ILE A 175 -6.55 -26.17 -6.50
CA ILE A 175 -7.14 -27.49 -6.54
C ILE A 175 -5.98 -28.44 -6.80
N GLY A 176 -5.59 -29.19 -5.79
CA GLY A 176 -4.55 -30.20 -5.86
C GLY A 176 -4.84 -31.21 -6.98
N ASN A 177 -3.80 -31.56 -7.72
CA ASN A 177 -3.87 -32.66 -8.67
C ASN A 177 -3.96 -33.99 -7.90
N ASP A 178 -4.76 -34.93 -8.41
CA ASP A 178 -5.10 -36.29 -7.89
C ASP A 178 -3.90 -37.23 -7.55
N ARG A 179 -2.81 -36.77 -6.95
CA ARG A 179 -1.69 -37.62 -6.53
C ARG A 179 -1.71 -37.85 -5.03
N ALA A 180 -2.46 -38.87 -4.63
CA ALA A 180 -2.07 -39.95 -3.71
C ALA A 180 -1.26 -39.65 -2.43
N SER A 181 -1.11 -38.41 -1.98
CA SER A 181 -0.67 -38.14 -0.62
C SER A 181 -1.90 -37.98 0.24
N GLU A 182 -2.01 -38.83 1.26
CA GLU A 182 -2.88 -38.72 2.43
C GLU A 182 -2.72 -37.36 3.18
N TYR A 183 -1.80 -36.51 2.70
CA TYR A 183 -1.46 -35.17 3.16
C TYR A 183 -1.73 -34.07 2.12
N ALA A 184 -2.71 -34.21 1.21
CA ALA A 184 -3.09 -33.12 0.30
C ALA A 184 -3.86 -32.02 1.07
N VAL A 185 -3.15 -31.25 1.89
CA VAL A 185 -3.68 -30.25 2.85
C VAL A 185 -4.02 -28.89 2.22
N ASP A 186 -3.83 -28.72 0.90
CA ASP A 186 -3.61 -27.39 0.31
C ASP A 186 -4.72 -26.88 -0.62
N ASP A 187 -5.89 -27.51 -0.67
CA ASP A 187 -6.99 -26.92 -1.44
C ASP A 187 -7.57 -25.70 -0.72
N TYR A 188 -7.47 -24.55 -1.34
CA TYR A 188 -8.08 -23.32 -0.83
C TYR A 188 -8.80 -22.53 -1.90
N VAL A 189 -9.72 -21.71 -1.43
CA VAL A 189 -10.45 -20.74 -2.24
C VAL A 189 -10.23 -19.37 -1.60
N SER A 190 -9.85 -18.41 -2.42
CA SER A 190 -9.73 -17.00 -2.07
C SER A 190 -10.64 -16.23 -3.03
N ALA A 191 -11.55 -15.43 -2.50
CA ALA A 191 -12.36 -14.50 -3.28
C ALA A 191 -12.08 -13.07 -2.84
N SER A 192 -12.11 -12.15 -3.79
CA SER A 192 -11.89 -10.73 -3.57
C SER A 192 -13.04 -9.95 -4.17
N LEU A 193 -13.69 -9.12 -3.35
CA LEU A 193 -14.66 -8.14 -3.81
C LEU A 193 -14.01 -6.76 -3.79
N HIS A 194 -13.96 -6.10 -4.94
CA HIS A 194 -13.54 -4.72 -5.07
C HIS A 194 -14.74 -3.87 -5.45
N THR A 195 -15.00 -2.79 -4.72
CA THR A 195 -15.84 -1.75 -5.29
C THR A 195 -15.10 -1.10 -6.44
N VAL A 196 -15.85 -0.76 -7.48
CA VAL A 196 -15.34 -0.12 -8.69
C VAL A 196 -15.93 1.26 -8.82
N ILE A 197 -16.10 1.94 -7.67
CA ILE A 197 -16.65 3.29 -7.59
C ILE A 197 -15.71 4.20 -6.82
N TYR A 198 -15.79 5.49 -7.12
CA TYR A 198 -15.13 6.55 -6.37
C TYR A 198 -15.98 7.82 -6.42
N ARG A 199 -15.67 8.77 -5.53
CA ARG A 199 -16.31 10.09 -5.52
C ARG A 199 -15.31 11.15 -5.94
N GLU A 200 -15.76 12.12 -6.71
CA GLU A 200 -14.89 13.16 -7.24
C GLU A 200 -15.56 14.53 -7.25
N GLY A 201 -14.81 15.57 -6.90
CA GLY A 201 -15.24 16.97 -6.98
C GLY A 201 -14.08 17.94 -6.90
N SER A 202 -14.41 19.23 -6.84
CA SER A 202 -13.43 20.31 -6.70
C SER A 202 -13.78 21.14 -5.46
N ILE A 203 -12.84 21.30 -4.55
CA ILE A 203 -12.99 22.14 -3.36
C ILE A 203 -12.02 23.31 -3.44
N THR A 204 -12.41 24.48 -2.97
CA THR A 204 -11.53 25.64 -2.87
C THR A 204 -10.88 25.66 -1.49
N VAL A 205 -9.56 25.73 -1.45
CA VAL A 205 -8.80 25.88 -0.22
C VAL A 205 -7.92 27.11 -0.39
N ASP A 206 -8.08 28.09 0.49
CA ASP A 206 -7.33 29.36 0.43
C ASP A 206 -7.43 30.09 -0.92
N GLY A 207 -8.60 30.02 -1.56
CA GLY A 207 -8.85 30.62 -2.87
C GLY A 207 -8.28 29.84 -4.05
N LYS A 208 -7.68 28.66 -3.82
CA LYS A 208 -7.21 27.76 -4.88
C LYS A 208 -8.14 26.56 -5.04
N PRO A 209 -8.56 26.22 -6.27
CA PRO A 209 -9.30 24.99 -6.50
C PRO A 209 -8.37 23.78 -6.39
N HIS A 210 -8.83 22.74 -5.72
CA HIS A 210 -8.19 21.44 -5.59
C HIS A 210 -9.15 20.35 -6.04
N ARG A 211 -8.65 19.42 -6.86
CA ARG A 211 -9.39 18.21 -7.23
C ARG A 211 -9.32 17.23 -6.06
N ILE A 212 -10.48 16.75 -5.61
CA ILE A 212 -10.58 15.75 -4.54
C ILE A 212 -11.18 14.48 -5.10
N VAL A 213 -10.54 13.36 -4.77
CA VAL A 213 -11.07 12.02 -5.03
C VAL A 213 -11.17 11.27 -3.71
N LEU A 214 -12.36 10.76 -3.37
CA LEU A 214 -12.54 9.78 -2.30
C LEU A 214 -12.59 8.39 -2.88
N LEU A 215 -11.76 7.51 -2.34
CA LEU A 215 -11.75 6.09 -2.66
C LEU A 215 -12.37 5.34 -1.48
N ASP A 216 -13.38 4.53 -1.79
CA ASP A 216 -13.81 3.43 -0.94
C ASP A 216 -12.68 2.40 -0.94
N TYR A 217 -11.74 2.59 -0.02
CA TYR A 217 -10.47 1.87 -0.08
C TYR A 217 -10.59 0.49 0.54
N ASN A 218 -11.57 0.25 1.43
CA ASN A 218 -11.82 -1.08 2.00
C ASN A 218 -12.90 -1.88 1.23
N SER A 219 -13.42 -1.30 0.15
CA SER A 219 -14.40 -1.91 -0.76
C SER A 219 -15.72 -2.29 -0.10
N ASN A 220 -16.23 -1.48 0.82
CA ASN A 220 -17.50 -1.73 1.50
C ASN A 220 -18.65 -0.82 1.04
N GLY A 221 -18.46 0.02 0.03
CA GLY A 221 -19.46 0.94 -0.50
C GLY A 221 -19.71 2.18 0.36
N ARG A 222 -18.97 2.37 1.45
CA ARG A 222 -18.97 3.59 2.27
C ARG A 222 -17.74 4.43 1.92
N PHE A 223 -17.80 5.71 2.26
CA PHE A 223 -16.73 6.70 2.00
C PHE A 223 -16.42 7.55 3.25
N ASN A 224 -16.75 7.04 4.43
CA ASN A 224 -16.53 7.69 5.71
C ASN A 224 -15.81 6.83 6.75
N ASP A 225 -15.20 5.73 6.34
CA ASP A 225 -14.45 4.88 7.24
C ASP A 225 -13.08 5.48 7.51
N LEU A 226 -12.84 5.82 8.78
CA LEU A 226 -11.55 6.35 9.19
C LEU A 226 -10.52 5.23 9.29
N PHE A 227 -9.29 5.52 8.87
CA PHE A 227 -8.14 4.72 9.25
C PHE A 227 -7.83 4.93 10.73
N GLU A 228 -7.73 3.85 11.48
CA GLU A 228 -7.36 3.85 12.89
C GLU A 228 -6.25 2.83 13.17
N VAL A 229 -5.49 3.03 14.24
CA VAL A 229 -4.54 2.02 14.72
C VAL A 229 -5.16 1.37 15.95
N ASP A 230 -5.43 0.07 15.88
CA ASP A 230 -5.74 -0.70 17.07
C ASP A 230 -4.43 -1.16 17.73
N GLU A 231 -4.02 -0.44 18.78
CA GLU A 231 -2.80 -0.75 19.53
C GLU A 231 -2.91 -2.03 20.36
N ALA A 232 -4.12 -2.59 20.54
CA ALA A 232 -4.32 -3.86 21.21
C ALA A 232 -3.98 -5.05 20.30
N VAL A 233 -4.04 -4.89 18.98
CA VAL A 233 -3.67 -5.93 18.02
C VAL A 233 -2.16 -6.09 18.01
N LYS A 234 -1.68 -7.23 18.54
CA LYS A 234 -0.27 -7.61 18.49
C LYS A 234 -0.05 -8.66 17.43
N THR A 235 0.77 -8.34 16.44
CA THR A 235 1.23 -9.30 15.43
C THR A 235 2.52 -9.97 15.91
N SER A 236 2.83 -11.16 15.36
CA SER A 236 4.06 -11.89 15.69
C SER A 236 5.35 -11.14 15.32
N ARG A 237 5.25 -10.10 14.48
CA ARG A 237 6.37 -9.28 14.00
C ARG A 237 6.42 -7.89 14.61
N ASP A 238 5.59 -7.61 15.62
CA ASP A 238 5.39 -6.26 16.18
C ASP A 238 4.99 -5.22 15.12
N GLU A 239 4.44 -5.64 13.98
CA GLU A 239 3.96 -4.73 12.93
C GLU A 239 2.72 -3.98 13.41
N ILE A 240 2.66 -2.69 13.10
CA ILE A 240 1.46 -1.88 13.29
C ILE A 240 0.50 -2.21 12.15
N TYR A 241 -0.69 -2.69 12.50
CA TYR A 241 -1.76 -2.98 11.54
C TYR A 241 -2.88 -1.94 11.70
N PRO A 242 -2.95 -0.92 10.84
CA PRO A 242 -4.08 -0.02 10.87
C PRO A 242 -5.34 -0.74 10.37
N SER A 243 -6.49 -0.43 10.97
CA SER A 243 -7.78 -0.77 10.38
C SER A 243 -7.86 -0.08 9.01
N THR A 244 -8.30 -0.84 8.00
CA THR A 244 -8.42 -0.30 6.65
C THR A 244 -9.69 0.53 6.57
N GLY A 245 -9.54 1.85 6.41
CA GLY A 245 -10.62 2.77 6.10
C GLY A 245 -10.56 3.22 4.65
N ASP A 246 -11.00 4.45 4.40
CA ASP A 246 -11.05 5.09 3.08
C ASP A 246 -9.84 5.98 2.80
N MET A 247 -9.68 6.38 1.55
CA MET A 247 -8.59 7.28 1.15
C MET A 247 -9.11 8.56 0.51
N VAL A 248 -8.37 9.64 0.76
CA VAL A 248 -8.55 10.93 0.12
C VAL A 248 -7.34 11.22 -0.75
N LEU A 249 -7.57 11.53 -2.02
CA LEU A 249 -6.54 11.96 -2.95
C LEU A 249 -6.76 13.44 -3.24
N VAL A 250 -5.72 14.24 -2.98
CA VAL A 250 -5.70 15.69 -3.24
C VAL A 250 -4.83 15.94 -4.46
N ASP A 251 -5.42 16.55 -5.48
CA ASP A 251 -4.81 16.80 -6.79
C ASP A 251 -4.07 15.57 -7.35
N PRO A 252 -4.75 14.41 -7.48
CA PRO A 252 -4.13 13.24 -8.07
C PRO A 252 -3.67 13.57 -9.49
N VAL A 253 -2.35 13.49 -9.69
CA VAL A 253 -1.74 13.65 -11.00
C VAL A 253 -1.61 12.28 -11.62
N ALA A 254 -2.21 12.14 -12.80
CA ALA A 254 -1.99 11.02 -13.68
C ALA A 254 -0.56 11.02 -14.22
N ARG A 255 0.40 10.55 -13.43
CA ARG A 255 1.75 10.26 -13.96
C ARG A 255 1.78 8.80 -14.33
N LYS A 256 2.16 8.48 -15.58
CA LYS A 256 2.43 7.10 -16.07
C LYS A 256 3.41 6.28 -15.19
N HIS A 257 4.00 6.93 -14.19
CA HIS A 257 5.28 6.67 -13.59
C HIS A 257 5.32 7.19 -12.14
N GLU A 258 4.19 7.19 -11.41
CA GLU A 258 4.25 7.32 -9.96
C GLU A 258 4.58 5.96 -9.33
N TYR A 259 5.33 5.96 -8.23
CA TYR A 259 5.67 4.72 -7.56
C TYR A 259 4.38 4.05 -7.08
N GLY A 260 4.17 2.83 -7.57
CA GLY A 260 2.90 2.13 -7.44
C GLY A 260 2.71 1.41 -6.11
N GLY A 261 2.96 2.08 -4.99
CA GLY A 261 2.63 1.53 -3.69
C GLY A 261 1.13 1.63 -3.35
N TYR A 262 0.74 1.02 -2.23
CA TYR A 262 -0.64 1.06 -1.72
C TYR A 262 -0.78 2.03 -0.55
N GLY A 263 0.30 2.34 0.17
CA GLY A 263 0.31 3.21 1.36
C GLY A 263 0.18 4.68 1.01
N ALA A 264 -0.13 5.50 2.02
CA ALA A 264 -0.25 6.94 1.84
C ALA A 264 1.13 7.60 1.66
N ALA A 265 2.19 7.03 2.24
CA ALA A 265 3.56 7.51 2.02
C ALA A 265 4.07 7.28 0.57
N ASP A 266 3.46 6.36 -0.17
CA ASP A 266 3.94 5.95 -1.49
C ASP A 266 3.67 7.01 -2.57
N SER A 267 2.61 7.80 -2.41
CA SER A 267 2.15 8.81 -3.39
C SER A 267 2.11 10.22 -2.81
N GLN A 268 2.18 11.25 -3.66
CA GLN A 268 2.03 12.65 -3.22
C GLN A 268 0.58 13.04 -2.93
N SER A 269 -0.37 12.57 -3.72
CA SER A 269 -1.79 12.96 -3.61
C SER A 269 -2.54 12.18 -2.53
N ARG A 270 -2.14 10.93 -2.29
CA ARG A 270 -2.84 9.99 -1.41
C ARG A 270 -2.66 10.29 0.07
N GLN A 271 -3.76 10.30 0.81
CA GLN A 271 -3.83 10.40 2.26
C GLN A 271 -4.88 9.42 2.79
N TYR A 272 -4.67 8.92 4.00
CA TYR A 272 -5.70 8.16 4.70
C TYR A 272 -6.85 9.11 5.05
N LEU A 273 -8.10 8.66 4.87
CA LEU A 273 -9.23 9.33 5.48
C LEU A 273 -9.10 9.16 6.99
N SER A 274 -8.96 10.29 7.67
CA SER A 274 -8.61 10.43 9.07
C SER A 274 -9.34 11.64 9.61
N LYS A 275 -9.12 12.03 10.87
CA LYS A 275 -9.72 13.24 11.45
C LYS A 275 -9.13 14.53 10.84
N LEU A 276 -7.92 14.45 10.29
CA LEU A 276 -7.21 15.57 9.68
C LEU A 276 -6.79 15.24 8.25
N LEU A 277 -6.93 16.23 7.36
CA LEU A 277 -6.39 16.24 6.00
C LEU A 277 -5.34 17.36 5.88
N VAL A 278 -4.26 17.10 5.15
CA VAL A 278 -3.25 18.11 4.83
C VAL A 278 -3.43 18.59 3.39
N VAL A 279 -3.67 19.89 3.20
CA VAL A 279 -3.75 20.53 1.87
C VAL A 279 -2.81 21.72 1.86
N ASP A 280 -1.90 21.80 0.88
CA ASP A 280 -0.91 22.88 0.78
C ASP A 280 -0.11 23.15 2.08
N GLY A 281 0.15 22.10 2.86
CA GLY A 281 0.88 22.18 4.14
C GLY A 281 0.07 22.75 5.32
N ARG A 282 -1.24 22.91 5.15
CA ARG A 282 -2.19 23.32 6.19
C ARG A 282 -3.10 22.16 6.60
N TYR A 283 -3.62 22.25 7.82
CA TYR A 283 -4.42 21.20 8.44
C TYR A 283 -5.90 21.56 8.41
N TYR A 284 -6.72 20.60 8.00
CA TYR A 284 -8.17 20.71 7.97
C TYR A 284 -8.80 19.54 8.70
N THR A 285 -9.79 19.80 9.53
CA THR A 285 -10.74 18.76 9.93
C THR A 285 -11.53 18.37 8.70
N ILE A 286 -11.65 17.07 8.44
CA ILE A 286 -12.40 16.52 7.32
C ILE A 286 -13.58 15.70 7.84
N THR A 287 -14.73 15.86 7.20
CA THR A 287 -15.90 15.00 7.41
C THR A 287 -16.51 14.63 6.06
N THR A 288 -16.96 13.39 5.94
CA THR A 288 -17.66 12.87 4.76
C THR A 288 -18.96 12.21 5.18
N THR A 289 -19.97 12.27 4.32
CA THR A 289 -21.19 11.45 4.48
C THR A 289 -20.88 9.99 4.17
N ALA A 290 -21.66 9.05 4.71
CA ALA A 290 -21.43 7.63 4.47
C ALA A 290 -21.48 7.23 2.97
N PRO A 291 -22.40 7.76 2.14
CA PRO A 291 -22.34 7.57 0.68
C PRO A 291 -21.19 8.32 -0.03
N GLY A 292 -20.50 9.22 0.67
CA GLY A 292 -19.41 10.04 0.12
C GLY A 292 -19.86 11.14 -0.84
N ASP A 293 -21.15 11.46 -0.89
CA ASP A 293 -21.69 12.49 -1.77
C ASP A 293 -21.39 13.91 -1.29
N LYS A 294 -20.95 14.08 -0.03
CA LYS A 294 -20.49 15.37 0.51
C LYS A 294 -19.19 15.23 1.27
N LEU A 295 -18.34 16.24 1.12
CA LEU A 295 -17.11 16.41 1.88
C LEU A 295 -17.02 17.83 2.40
N THR A 296 -16.68 17.97 3.68
CA THR A 296 -16.45 19.26 4.33
C THR A 296 -15.02 19.34 4.84
N LEU A 297 -14.35 20.46 4.54
CA LEU A 297 -13.06 20.83 5.14
C LEU A 297 -13.24 22.06 6.00
N GLU A 298 -12.88 21.98 7.28
CA GLU A 298 -12.79 23.12 8.19
C GLU A 298 -11.34 23.34 8.60
N PRO A 299 -10.80 24.57 8.52
CA PRO A 299 -9.44 24.86 8.99
C PRO A 299 -9.25 24.43 10.45
N ALA A 300 -8.26 23.58 10.69
CA ALA A 300 -7.98 23.07 12.02
C ALA A 300 -7.37 24.18 12.89
N LYS A 301 -8.06 24.55 13.98
CA LYS A 301 -7.59 25.53 14.97
C LYS A 301 -6.72 24.86 16.04
N LEU A 302 -5.69 24.16 15.61
CA LEU A 302 -4.77 23.44 16.49
C LEU A 302 -3.46 24.21 16.65
N PRO A 303 -2.91 24.32 17.87
CA PRO A 303 -1.57 24.88 18.05
C PRO A 303 -0.56 24.04 17.26
N LEU A 304 0.38 24.69 16.58
CA LEU A 304 1.37 24.02 15.74
C LEU A 304 2.74 24.03 16.42
N GLY A 305 3.42 22.88 16.37
CA GLY A 305 4.87 22.80 16.48
C GLY A 305 5.45 22.38 15.13
N ALA A 306 6.62 21.75 15.16
CA ALA A 306 7.24 21.19 13.97
C ALA A 306 8.03 19.92 14.27
N LEU A 307 8.21 19.10 13.22
CA LEU A 307 9.10 17.95 13.22
C LEU A 307 10.27 18.19 12.26
N VAL A 308 11.45 17.70 12.62
CA VAL A 308 12.61 17.58 11.74
C VAL A 308 13.06 16.14 11.65
N ASN A 309 13.54 15.75 10.47
CA ASN A 309 14.20 14.47 10.24
C ASN A 309 15.52 14.74 9.49
N ALA A 310 16.59 14.02 9.84
CA ALA A 310 17.90 14.23 9.23
C ALA A 310 18.00 13.73 7.77
N ASN A 311 17.04 12.93 7.34
CA ASN A 311 16.93 12.32 6.02
C ASN A 311 15.92 13.09 5.16
N GLY A 312 16.09 13.03 3.84
CA GLY A 312 15.12 13.60 2.91
C GLY A 312 15.59 13.62 1.45
N PRO A 313 14.68 13.92 0.50
CA PRO A 313 13.27 14.20 0.72
C PRO A 313 12.52 12.96 1.18
N TYR A 314 11.47 13.16 1.95
CA TYR A 314 10.66 12.07 2.48
C TYR A 314 9.17 12.39 2.44
N ARG A 315 8.39 11.31 2.46
CA ARG A 315 6.98 11.30 2.84
C ARG A 315 6.84 10.36 4.02
N ALA A 316 6.18 10.78 5.08
CA ALA A 316 5.96 9.97 6.27
C ALA A 316 4.50 10.07 6.70
N VAL A 317 3.96 8.99 7.24
CA VAL A 317 2.67 9.01 7.93
C VAL A 317 2.95 8.86 9.42
N VAL A 318 2.40 9.76 10.21
CA VAL A 318 2.39 9.69 11.67
C VAL A 318 0.97 9.56 12.17
N TYR A 319 0.79 8.99 13.36
CA TYR A 319 -0.52 8.82 13.97
C TYR A 319 -0.49 9.20 15.46
N GLY A 320 -1.64 9.65 15.95
CA GLY A 320 -1.85 10.10 17.33
C GLY A 320 -3.34 10.28 17.63
N LYS A 321 -3.68 10.96 18.74
CA LYS A 321 -5.08 11.18 19.14
C LYS A 321 -5.89 11.96 18.10
N GLN A 322 -5.21 12.85 17.37
CA GLN A 322 -5.75 13.67 16.29
C GLN A 322 -5.89 12.89 14.97
N GLY A 323 -5.68 11.57 14.96
CA GLY A 323 -5.75 10.73 13.77
C GLY A 323 -4.38 10.49 13.13
N MET A 324 -4.40 10.06 11.88
CA MET A 324 -3.22 9.92 11.01
C MET A 324 -3.00 11.20 10.18
N VAL A 325 -1.74 11.57 9.97
CA VAL A 325 -1.32 12.74 9.20
C VAL A 325 -0.16 12.35 8.29
N LYS A 326 -0.23 12.77 7.03
CA LYS A 326 0.91 12.66 6.11
C LYS A 326 1.76 13.92 6.14
N LEU A 327 3.07 13.73 6.27
CA LEU A 327 4.10 14.75 6.25
C LEU A 327 4.92 14.60 4.97
N THR A 328 5.25 15.72 4.33
CA THR A 328 6.26 15.79 3.27
C THR A 328 7.35 16.74 3.73
N GLY A 329 8.61 16.31 3.69
CA GLY A 329 9.71 17.10 4.23
C GLY A 329 11.05 16.86 3.54
N GLU A 330 11.98 17.73 3.88
CA GLU A 330 13.38 17.68 3.44
C GLU A 330 14.29 17.45 4.65
N ALA A 331 15.52 17.02 4.38
CA ALA A 331 16.52 16.81 5.42
C ALA A 331 16.73 18.09 6.25
N ASN A 332 16.56 17.97 7.57
CA ASN A 332 16.72 19.00 8.60
C ASN A 332 15.85 20.24 8.42
N LYS A 333 14.80 20.19 7.58
CA LYS A 333 13.85 21.30 7.46
C LYS A 333 12.63 21.05 8.36
N PRO A 334 12.20 22.03 9.17
CA PRO A 334 11.00 21.91 9.99
C PRO A 334 9.75 21.69 9.13
N VAL A 335 8.95 20.70 9.48
CA VAL A 335 7.62 20.42 8.91
C VAL A 335 6.57 20.73 9.98
N PRO A 336 5.69 21.73 9.79
CA PRO A 336 4.65 22.05 10.76
C PRO A 336 3.72 20.86 11.02
N ILE A 337 3.32 20.66 12.28
CA ILE A 337 2.37 19.62 12.70
C ILE A 337 1.59 20.09 13.94
N PRO A 338 0.33 19.68 14.14
CA PRO A 338 -0.38 19.98 15.39
C PRO A 338 0.40 19.47 16.60
N ALA A 339 0.38 20.26 17.68
CA ALA A 339 0.93 19.86 18.95
C ALA A 339 0.20 18.60 19.47
N GLY A 340 0.95 17.65 20.01
CA GLY A 340 0.45 16.35 20.38
C GLY A 340 1.54 15.29 20.45
N GLU A 341 1.13 14.05 20.71
CA GLU A 341 2.01 12.89 20.69
C GLU A 341 1.83 12.14 19.38
N TRP A 342 2.93 11.94 18.67
CA TRP A 342 2.93 11.38 17.32
C TRP A 342 3.86 10.18 17.24
N ARG A 343 3.35 9.05 16.73
CA ARG A 343 4.13 7.86 16.41
C ARG A 343 4.27 7.72 14.90
N LEU A 344 5.42 7.24 14.44
CA LEU A 344 5.60 6.89 13.03
C LEU A 344 4.73 5.68 12.69
N LEU A 345 4.09 5.69 11.52
CA LEU A 345 3.41 4.54 10.94
C LEU A 345 4.22 3.95 9.78
N GLU A 346 4.51 4.78 8.79
CA GLU A 346 5.26 4.39 7.59
C GLU A 346 5.98 5.60 6.99
N TYR A 347 6.99 5.37 6.15
CA TYR A 347 7.59 6.42 5.35
C TYR A 347 8.17 5.89 4.04
N GLN A 348 8.43 6.82 3.13
CA GLN A 348 9.28 6.66 1.97
C GLN A 348 10.31 7.79 1.92
N ILE A 349 11.58 7.46 1.71
CA ILE A 349 12.64 8.39 1.34
C ILE A 349 12.92 8.19 -0.14
N ASP A 350 12.77 9.25 -0.94
CA ASP A 350 12.89 9.20 -2.40
C ASP A 350 14.10 10.00 -2.88
N LEU A 351 15.13 9.29 -3.33
CA LEU A 351 16.38 9.87 -3.82
C LEU A 351 16.49 9.76 -5.34
N THR A 352 15.40 9.48 -6.06
CA THR A 352 15.40 9.21 -7.50
C THR A 352 16.05 10.34 -8.30
N ASP A 353 15.73 11.59 -7.97
CA ASP A 353 16.27 12.77 -8.66
C ASP A 353 17.54 13.34 -8.01
N LYS A 354 18.03 12.72 -6.93
CA LYS A 354 19.25 13.19 -6.28
C LYS A 354 20.49 12.64 -6.98
N PRO A 355 21.49 13.49 -7.27
CA PRO A 355 22.76 13.00 -7.79
C PRO A 355 23.37 12.03 -6.79
N ALA A 356 23.87 10.90 -7.30
CA ALA A 356 24.50 9.89 -6.45
C ALA A 356 25.63 10.54 -5.65
N VAL A 357 25.51 10.51 -4.32
CA VAL A 357 26.60 10.90 -3.44
C VAL A 357 27.73 9.92 -3.72
N LYS A 358 28.82 10.41 -4.32
CA LYS A 358 30.05 9.60 -4.43
C LYS A 358 30.38 9.13 -3.01
N PRO A 359 30.68 7.84 -2.80
CA PRO A 359 31.13 7.38 -1.49
C PRO A 359 32.25 8.32 -1.05
N ALA A 360 32.00 9.13 -0.02
CA ALA A 360 33.06 9.91 0.58
C ALA A 360 34.13 8.91 1.00
N ASP A 361 35.38 9.16 0.65
CA ASP A 361 36.54 8.34 1.01
C ASP A 361 36.65 8.23 2.54
N LYS A 362 35.80 7.38 3.14
CA LYS A 362 35.96 6.92 4.51
C LYS A 362 37.01 5.84 4.47
N ALA A 363 38.25 6.31 4.47
CA ALA A 363 39.38 5.57 5.00
C ALA A 363 39.01 5.02 6.39
N ALA A 364 38.81 3.71 6.46
CA ALA A 364 38.85 2.91 7.68
C ALA A 364 39.20 1.47 7.30
N THR A 365 40.51 1.22 7.20
CA THR A 365 41.17 0.00 7.70
C THR A 365 40.37 -1.31 7.63
N GLN A 366 40.27 -1.89 6.43
CA GLN A 366 40.30 -3.34 6.30
C GLN A 366 41.77 -3.79 6.33
N PRO A 367 42.19 -4.71 7.22
CA PRO A 367 43.50 -5.32 7.11
C PRO A 367 43.59 -6.07 5.78
N ALA A 368 44.56 -5.68 4.96
CA ALA A 368 44.83 -6.29 3.67
C ALA A 368 45.01 -7.81 3.83
N ALA A 369 44.23 -8.59 3.10
CA ALA A 369 44.49 -10.01 2.95
C ALA A 369 45.87 -10.20 2.26
N PRO A 370 46.68 -11.19 2.67
CA PRO A 370 47.96 -11.45 2.02
C PRO A 370 47.74 -11.87 0.55
N PRO A 371 48.68 -11.52 -0.35
CA PRO A 371 48.52 -11.69 -1.77
C PRO A 371 48.56 -13.18 -2.15
N THR A 372 47.43 -13.74 -2.54
CA THR A 372 47.38 -15.01 -3.29
C THR A 372 47.60 -14.76 -4.78
N ALA A 373 48.40 -15.64 -5.38
CA ALA A 373 48.96 -15.56 -6.71
C ALA A 373 47.98 -15.23 -7.84
N SER A 374 48.49 -14.39 -8.75
CA SER A 374 48.07 -14.05 -10.13
C SER A 374 46.90 -14.86 -10.72
N ALA A 375 45.72 -14.24 -10.76
CA ALA A 375 44.68 -14.58 -11.73
C ALA A 375 45.00 -13.92 -13.10
N PRO A 376 44.68 -14.56 -14.24
CA PRO A 376 44.95 -14.02 -15.56
C PRO A 376 44.10 -12.78 -15.84
N ALA A 377 44.72 -11.80 -16.52
CA ALA A 377 44.11 -10.50 -16.83
C ALA A 377 42.77 -10.66 -17.58
N PRO A 378 41.74 -9.84 -17.27
CA PRO A 378 40.47 -9.87 -17.98
C PRO A 378 40.69 -9.46 -19.43
N LYS A 379 40.37 -10.37 -20.37
CA LYS A 379 40.39 -10.08 -21.81
C LYS A 379 39.44 -8.90 -22.07
N LYS A 380 39.98 -7.85 -22.70
CA LYS A 380 39.19 -6.70 -23.17
C LYS A 380 38.19 -7.22 -24.20
N LYS A 381 36.90 -7.22 -23.85
CA LYS A 381 35.81 -7.54 -24.77
C LYS A 381 35.85 -6.57 -25.94
N SER A 382 35.75 -7.11 -27.15
CA SER A 382 35.98 -6.34 -28.38
C SER A 382 34.83 -5.35 -28.63
N LEU A 383 35.13 -4.25 -29.32
CA LEU A 383 34.11 -3.27 -29.74
C LEU A 383 33.00 -3.94 -30.59
N ALA A 384 33.32 -5.03 -31.30
CA ALA A 384 32.38 -5.83 -32.08
C ALA A 384 31.37 -6.60 -31.20
N GLU A 385 31.77 -7.16 -30.04
CA GLU A 385 30.83 -7.79 -29.09
C GLU A 385 29.87 -6.78 -28.43
N ARG A 386 30.30 -5.51 -28.34
CA ARG A 386 29.45 -4.42 -27.87
C ARG A 386 28.48 -3.91 -28.95
N LEU A 387 28.91 -3.91 -30.22
CA LEU A 387 28.08 -3.53 -31.37
C LEU A 387 27.07 -4.63 -31.75
N ALA A 388 27.40 -5.91 -31.61
CA ALA A 388 26.47 -7.02 -31.84
C ALA A 388 25.28 -7.02 -30.88
N ARG A 389 25.45 -6.52 -29.64
CA ARG A 389 24.35 -6.29 -28.70
C ARG A 389 23.43 -5.12 -29.06
N ILE A 390 23.90 -4.19 -29.88
CA ILE A 390 23.16 -2.99 -30.29
C ILE A 390 22.44 -3.24 -31.62
N LEU A 391 22.96 -4.10 -32.48
CA LEU A 391 22.47 -4.27 -33.87
C LEU A 391 21.69 -5.57 -34.14
N GLY A 392 21.37 -6.36 -33.11
CA GLY A 392 20.26 -7.32 -33.14
C GLY A 392 20.20 -8.27 -34.33
N THR A 393 20.88 -9.41 -34.23
CA THR A 393 20.50 -10.63 -34.97
C THR A 393 20.78 -11.82 -34.07
N ASP A 394 19.78 -12.24 -33.30
CA ASP A 394 19.61 -13.61 -32.81
C ASP A 394 18.12 -13.76 -32.49
N ASP A 395 17.50 -14.81 -33.01
CA ASP A 395 16.05 -15.08 -33.10
C ASP A 395 15.36 -15.37 -31.75
N GLY A 396 15.72 -14.65 -30.69
CA GLY A 396 15.01 -14.65 -29.42
C GLY A 396 13.90 -13.60 -29.45
N ALA A 397 12.65 -14.03 -29.55
CA ALA A 397 11.49 -13.17 -29.38
C ALA A 397 11.72 -12.20 -28.20
N PRO A 398 11.55 -10.87 -28.39
CA PRO A 398 11.79 -9.91 -27.33
C PRO A 398 10.94 -10.30 -26.13
N SER A 399 11.60 -10.59 -24.99
CA SER A 399 10.89 -10.78 -23.73
C SER A 399 9.98 -9.57 -23.50
N PHE A 400 8.78 -9.78 -22.97
CA PHE A 400 7.85 -8.68 -22.64
C PHE A 400 8.51 -7.56 -21.81
N SER A 401 9.62 -7.84 -21.10
CA SER A 401 10.42 -6.85 -20.37
C SER A 401 11.28 -5.88 -21.20
N SER A 402 11.48 -6.11 -22.51
CA SER A 402 12.34 -5.26 -23.35
C SER A 402 11.58 -4.25 -24.21
N ILE A 403 10.24 -4.34 -24.29
CA ILE A 403 9.38 -3.43 -25.07
C ILE A 403 8.62 -2.44 -24.18
N ILE A 404 8.50 -2.73 -22.87
CA ILE A 404 7.97 -1.75 -21.92
C ILE A 404 9.07 -0.71 -21.70
N ASP A 405 8.81 0.52 -22.17
CA ASP A 405 9.55 1.72 -21.80
C ASP A 405 9.83 1.64 -20.29
N ARG A 406 11.08 1.39 -19.91
CA ARG A 406 11.42 1.08 -18.52
C ARG A 406 11.07 2.33 -17.75
N GLY A 407 9.97 2.26 -17.01
CA GLY A 407 9.48 3.35 -16.18
C GLY A 407 10.60 3.92 -15.28
N PRO A 408 10.33 5.04 -14.60
CA PRO A 408 11.32 5.77 -13.81
C PRO A 408 12.13 4.82 -12.94
N ARG A 409 13.44 5.01 -13.00
CA ARG A 409 14.42 4.22 -12.28
C ARG A 409 14.52 4.71 -10.84
N TYR A 410 13.55 4.34 -10.03
CA TYR A 410 13.46 4.81 -8.65
C TYR A 410 14.69 4.47 -7.82
N THR A 411 15.15 5.43 -7.03
CA THR A 411 16.10 5.18 -5.94
C THR A 411 15.39 5.57 -4.66
N LEU A 412 14.79 4.60 -3.98
CA LEU A 412 13.94 4.87 -2.82
C LEU A 412 14.09 3.77 -1.77
N VAL A 413 13.68 4.12 -0.55
CA VAL A 413 13.48 3.17 0.54
C VAL A 413 12.13 3.46 1.18
N ALA A 414 11.35 2.42 1.42
CA ALA A 414 10.13 2.45 2.18
C ALA A 414 10.28 1.55 3.42
N ALA A 415 9.68 1.99 4.53
CA ALA A 415 9.69 1.22 5.76
C ALA A 415 8.42 1.47 6.56
N ARG A 416 8.10 0.50 7.43
CA ARG A 416 6.99 0.57 8.38
C ARG A 416 7.49 0.54 9.81
N ALA A 417 6.93 1.38 10.65
CA ALA A 417 7.18 1.36 12.07
C ALA A 417 6.63 0.07 12.72
N THR A 418 7.19 -0.27 13.86
CA THR A 418 6.70 -1.35 14.71
C THR A 418 5.93 -0.75 15.88
N SER A 419 5.14 -1.57 16.59
CA SER A 419 4.44 -1.19 17.82
C SER A 419 5.38 -0.70 18.94
N LYS A 420 6.70 -0.91 18.77
CA LYS A 420 7.77 -0.42 19.66
C LYS A 420 8.24 0.99 19.31
N ALA A 421 7.77 1.58 18.21
CA ALA A 421 8.12 2.95 17.83
C ALA A 421 7.68 3.93 18.92
N LYS A 422 8.64 4.76 19.39
CA LYS A 422 8.37 5.74 20.44
C LYS A 422 7.57 6.91 19.87
N ALA A 423 6.64 7.41 20.68
CA ALA A 423 5.98 8.66 20.38
C ALA A 423 6.96 9.84 20.52
N VAL A 424 6.78 10.85 19.69
CA VAL A 424 7.42 12.16 19.78
C VAL A 424 6.37 13.16 20.24
N THR A 425 6.62 13.83 21.36
CA THR A 425 5.73 14.86 21.90
C THR A 425 6.12 16.21 21.32
N VAL A 426 5.23 16.80 20.52
CA VAL A 426 5.41 18.11 19.89
C VAL A 426 4.60 19.15 20.67
N ALA A 427 5.27 20.18 21.17
CA ALA A 427 4.61 21.33 21.82
C ALA A 427 4.47 22.52 20.85
N GLU A 428 3.56 23.44 21.18
CA GLU A 428 3.34 24.66 20.40
C GLU A 428 4.65 25.47 20.24
N GLY A 429 4.97 25.86 19.00
CA GLY A 429 6.16 26.62 18.66
C GLY A 429 7.49 25.87 18.87
N LYS A 430 7.47 24.59 19.26
CA LYS A 430 8.67 23.76 19.42
C LYS A 430 8.92 22.91 18.18
N THR A 431 10.20 22.67 17.91
CA THR A 431 10.65 21.78 16.83
C THR A 431 11.30 20.56 17.46
N GLU A 432 10.78 19.38 17.12
CA GLU A 432 11.22 18.10 17.68
C GLU A 432 11.82 17.20 16.59
N THR A 433 12.65 16.26 17.00
CA THR A 433 13.22 15.28 16.06
C THR A 433 12.30 14.07 15.93
N LEU A 434 11.96 13.69 14.70
CA LEU A 434 11.29 12.42 14.39
C LEU A 434 12.33 11.46 13.79
N PRO A 435 12.92 10.53 14.59
CA PRO A 435 14.13 9.82 14.18
C PRO A 435 13.81 8.55 13.38
N PHE A 436 13.65 8.64 12.07
CA PHE A 436 13.52 7.49 11.17
C PHE A 436 14.50 7.57 10.00
N GLY A 437 14.70 6.46 9.29
CA GLY A 437 15.57 6.33 8.15
C GLY A 437 16.93 5.70 8.51
N PRO A 438 17.95 5.91 7.66
CA PRO A 438 19.29 5.41 7.92
C PRO A 438 19.91 6.01 9.20
N PRO A 439 20.94 5.35 9.77
CA PRO A 439 21.58 4.13 9.26
C PRO A 439 20.71 2.89 9.46
N TYR A 440 20.57 2.09 8.40
CA TYR A 440 19.90 0.79 8.47
C TYR A 440 20.87 -0.25 9.02
N ARG A 441 20.38 -1.06 9.96
CA ARG A 441 21.12 -2.17 10.57
C ARG A 441 20.55 -3.50 10.08
N PRO A 442 21.37 -4.42 9.53
CA PRO A 442 20.91 -5.76 9.22
C PRO A 442 20.69 -6.54 10.52
N VAL A 443 19.52 -7.15 10.66
CA VAL A 443 19.16 -8.03 11.78
C VAL A 443 18.79 -9.39 11.22
N VAL A 444 19.54 -10.42 11.62
CA VAL A 444 19.28 -11.81 11.22
C VAL A 444 18.61 -12.55 12.38
N SER A 445 17.52 -13.23 12.10
CA SER A 445 16.81 -14.10 13.05
C SER A 445 16.60 -15.49 12.46
N VAL A 446 16.46 -16.50 13.32
CA VAL A 446 15.99 -17.82 12.90
C VAL A 446 14.47 -17.76 12.84
N SER A 447 13.88 -17.92 11.65
CA SER A 447 12.43 -17.90 11.46
C SER A 447 11.78 -19.21 11.89
N TRP A 448 12.44 -20.34 11.60
CA TRP A 448 12.03 -21.68 12.03
C TRP A 448 13.22 -22.66 11.94
N VAL A 449 13.14 -23.75 12.70
CA VAL A 449 14.10 -24.87 12.66
C VAL A 449 13.33 -26.14 12.35
N GLY A 450 13.74 -26.86 11.31
CA GLY A 450 13.17 -28.15 10.96
C GLY A 450 13.51 -29.22 11.98
N ASP A 451 12.49 -29.76 12.64
CA ASP A 451 12.64 -30.80 13.66
C ASP A 451 13.34 -32.06 13.09
N GLU A 452 12.96 -32.47 11.87
CA GLU A 452 13.53 -33.65 11.20
C GLU A 452 14.75 -33.32 10.32
N SER A 453 14.69 -32.23 9.54
CA SER A 453 15.77 -31.87 8.61
C SER A 453 16.98 -31.25 9.30
N LYS A 454 16.82 -30.76 10.54
CA LYS A 454 17.81 -29.96 11.27
C LYS A 454 18.25 -28.71 10.48
N GLU A 455 17.40 -28.24 9.58
CA GLU A 455 17.64 -27.02 8.80
C GLU A 455 17.16 -25.81 9.58
N ALA A 456 17.99 -24.76 9.64
CA ALA A 456 17.60 -23.48 10.22
C ALA A 456 17.28 -22.50 9.09
N HIS A 457 16.05 -22.00 9.08
CA HIS A 457 15.64 -20.94 8.16
C HIS A 457 16.01 -19.60 8.76
N LEU A 458 16.76 -18.80 8.01
CA LEU A 458 17.23 -17.48 8.44
C LEU A 458 16.43 -16.41 7.71
N GLU A 459 15.98 -15.41 8.46
CA GLU A 459 15.35 -14.20 7.95
C GLU A 459 16.28 -13.01 8.20
N LEU A 460 16.42 -12.13 7.20
CA LEU A 460 17.13 -10.87 7.32
C LEU A 460 16.15 -9.71 7.22
N LYS A 461 16.19 -8.81 8.20
CA LYS A 461 15.48 -7.53 8.20
C LYS A 461 16.48 -6.38 8.16
N LEU A 462 16.14 -5.31 7.46
CA LEU A 462 16.86 -4.04 7.58
C LEU A 462 16.07 -3.12 8.52
N VAL A 463 16.67 -2.79 9.65
CA VAL A 463 16.04 -2.02 10.72
C VAL A 463 16.60 -0.61 10.77
N GLY A 464 15.74 0.40 10.67
CA GLY A 464 16.15 1.81 10.66
C GLY A 464 16.42 2.39 12.06
N ALA A 465 16.66 3.70 12.10
CA ALA A 465 17.07 4.42 13.30
C ALA A 465 16.01 4.46 14.42
N ALA A 466 14.72 4.35 14.07
CA ALA A 466 13.58 4.28 15.01
C ALA A 466 13.19 2.84 15.37
N GLY A 467 13.76 1.83 14.74
CA GLY A 467 13.31 0.44 14.87
C GLY A 467 12.23 0.03 13.86
N GLU A 468 11.97 0.86 12.86
CA GLU A 468 11.18 0.53 11.67
C GLU A 468 11.82 -0.60 10.84
N ILE A 469 10.99 -1.33 10.09
CA ILE A 469 11.42 -2.40 9.19
C ILE A 469 11.28 -1.92 7.76
N CYS A 470 12.39 -1.90 7.04
CA CYS A 470 12.43 -1.62 5.61
C CYS A 470 11.68 -2.73 4.85
N ASN A 471 10.64 -2.38 4.12
CA ASN A 471 9.83 -3.30 3.33
C ASN A 471 10.04 -3.13 1.81
N ASN A 472 10.64 -2.02 1.38
CA ASN A 472 11.11 -1.89 0.01
C ASN A 472 12.41 -1.07 -0.07
N LEU A 473 13.33 -1.52 -0.90
CA LEU A 473 14.58 -0.82 -1.18
C LEU A 473 14.90 -0.99 -2.67
N MET A 474 14.99 0.14 -3.36
CA MET A 474 15.29 0.21 -4.79
C MET A 474 16.45 1.16 -5.04
N VAL A 475 17.33 0.78 -5.98
CA VAL A 475 18.45 1.61 -6.45
C VAL A 475 18.38 1.65 -7.96
N LYS A 476 18.04 2.82 -8.51
CA LYS A 476 17.91 3.05 -9.96
C LYS A 476 16.96 2.06 -10.66
N GLY A 477 15.84 1.76 -10.04
CA GLY A 477 14.81 0.85 -10.56
C GLY A 477 15.05 -0.61 -10.23
N ASP A 478 16.24 -0.97 -9.77
CA ASP A 478 16.61 -2.35 -9.47
C ASP A 478 16.58 -2.60 -7.96
N ARG A 479 16.20 -3.83 -7.57
CA ARG A 479 16.48 -4.30 -6.21
C ARG A 479 18.00 -4.41 -6.03
N PRO A 480 18.56 -4.03 -4.88
CA PRO A 480 19.97 -4.23 -4.59
C PRO A 480 20.38 -5.70 -4.72
N ALA A 481 21.69 -5.96 -4.82
CA ALA A 481 22.18 -7.33 -4.79
C ALA A 481 21.77 -8.02 -3.48
N ALA A 482 21.38 -9.29 -3.60
CA ALA A 482 21.05 -10.17 -2.49
C ALA A 482 22.13 -10.09 -1.38
N PRO A 483 21.74 -9.78 -0.13
CA PRO A 483 22.68 -9.75 0.98
C PRO A 483 23.35 -11.12 1.20
N THR A 484 24.60 -11.10 1.63
CA THR A 484 25.35 -12.34 1.93
C THR A 484 25.61 -12.46 3.42
N PHE A 485 25.70 -13.70 3.92
CA PHE A 485 26.01 -13.95 5.33
C PHE A 485 27.15 -14.96 5.50
N ARG A 486 27.77 -14.90 6.68
CA ARG A 486 28.75 -15.86 7.18
C ARG A 486 28.37 -16.23 8.61
N ILE A 487 28.28 -17.52 8.90
CA ILE A 487 28.12 -18.07 10.25
C ILE A 487 29.50 -18.48 10.72
N LEU A 488 29.93 -17.91 11.84
CA LEU A 488 31.19 -18.24 12.47
C LEU A 488 30.93 -19.09 13.71
N GLY A 489 31.81 -20.06 13.95
CA GLY A 489 31.78 -20.86 15.18
C GLY A 489 32.32 -20.06 16.36
N LYS A 490 32.30 -20.67 17.55
CA LYS A 490 32.75 -20.00 18.79
C LYS A 490 34.22 -19.58 18.73
N THR A 491 35.03 -20.25 17.91
CA THR A 491 36.46 -19.94 17.73
C THR A 491 36.73 -18.99 16.56
N GLY A 492 35.68 -18.48 15.90
CA GLY A 492 35.78 -17.57 14.75
C GLY A 492 35.96 -18.26 13.39
N GLU A 493 36.01 -19.59 13.37
CA GLU A 493 36.08 -20.40 12.17
C GLU A 493 34.81 -20.27 11.32
N LEU A 494 34.95 -20.30 10.00
CA LEU A 494 33.80 -20.22 9.11
C LEU A 494 33.04 -21.55 9.10
N VAL A 495 31.83 -21.56 9.66
CA VAL A 495 30.92 -22.72 9.67
C VAL A 495 30.12 -22.81 8.38
N ARG A 496 29.54 -21.67 7.95
CA ARG A 496 28.70 -21.62 6.74
C ARG A 496 28.76 -20.22 6.12
N LYS A 497 28.52 -20.14 4.81
CA LYS A 497 28.23 -18.89 4.12
C LYS A 497 27.04 -19.09 3.18
N GLY A 498 26.32 -18.01 2.89
CA GLY A 498 25.17 -18.07 2.00
C GLY A 498 24.72 -16.70 1.53
N LYS A 499 23.59 -16.69 0.83
CA LYS A 499 22.90 -15.49 0.36
C LYS A 499 21.47 -15.55 0.87
N PHE A 500 20.92 -14.38 1.19
CA PHE A 500 19.48 -14.25 1.39
C PHE A 500 18.80 -14.10 0.04
N GLU A 501 17.55 -14.55 -0.04
CA GLU A 501 16.67 -14.27 -1.16
C GLU A 501 15.71 -13.15 -0.75
N PHE A 502 15.25 -12.36 -1.70
CA PHE A 502 14.20 -11.39 -1.44
C PHE A 502 12.88 -12.14 -1.32
N GLY A 503 12.32 -12.16 -0.11
CA GLY A 503 11.01 -12.74 0.19
C GLY A 503 9.85 -11.79 -0.06
#